data_AF-A0A1Q7PXP1-F1
#
_entry.id   AF-A0A1Q7PXP1-F1
#
_cell.length_a   1.000
_cell.length_b   1.000
_cell.length_c   1.000
_cell.angle_alpha   90.00
_cell.angle_beta   90.00
_cell.angle_gamma   90.00
#
_symmetry.space_group_name_H-M   'P 1'
#
loop_
_entity.id
_entity.type
_entity.pdbx_description
1 polymer ?
#
loop_
_entity_poly.entity_id
_entity_poly.type
_entity_poly.pdbx_seq_one_letter_code
_entity_poly.pdbx_strand_id
1 'polypeptide(L)'
;MNLLIEGKEEEPGPLSRTLNECSYSLPPLPNLFFTRDSAMAINHNMMIGSMRFHARWTEELIMKALFTSHPKLQNKGILYDGSAERRLNHTLEGGDVHPLREDVLLIGFSERSSPAGIDSLATLLFEQTEVTNLIVVVMPQEATAIHLDMIFTHVDRELCVIYPPHFIGPYRLPILHWQKGETHMREQPDLFTALKQCGLPMEPILCGGGRRIVQDREQWASGCNFTAIRPGVVTSYARNETTLRELEKTGFKMLSASDFLSDADEIPSHQRAAITFEGGELVRGGGGPHCMTCPITRDDPWS
;
A
#
# COMPACT_ATOMS: atom_id res chain seq x y z
N MET A 1 -4.76 -8.12 26.86
CA MET A 1 -4.49 -7.44 25.58
C MET A 1 -3.53 -8.26 24.73
N ASN A 2 -2.40 -8.71 25.29
CA ASN A 2 -1.41 -9.57 24.61
C ASN A 2 -1.99 -10.79 23.89
N LEU A 3 -2.98 -11.46 24.49
CA LEU A 3 -3.60 -12.66 23.92
C LEU A 3 -4.24 -12.45 22.54
N LEU A 4 -4.68 -11.22 22.21
CA LEU A 4 -5.23 -10.91 20.88
C LEU A 4 -4.14 -10.82 19.78
N ILE A 5 -2.89 -10.55 20.17
CA ILE A 5 -1.76 -10.34 19.25
C ILE A 5 -0.87 -11.59 19.23
N GLU A 6 -0.51 -12.10 20.41
CA GLU A 6 0.32 -13.29 20.60
C GLU A 6 -0.45 -14.58 20.31
N GLY A 7 -1.79 -14.50 20.25
CA GLY A 7 -2.66 -15.65 20.08
C GLY A 7 -2.85 -16.47 21.36
N LYS A 8 -3.64 -17.53 21.24
CA LYS A 8 -3.88 -18.51 22.28
C LYS A 8 -3.85 -19.90 21.68
N GLU A 9 -2.82 -20.66 22.04
CA GLU A 9 -2.70 -22.07 21.70
C GLU A 9 -3.93 -22.86 22.19
N GLU A 10 -4.32 -23.83 21.39
CA GLU A 10 -5.34 -24.81 21.78
C GLU A 10 -4.67 -25.98 22.49
N GLU A 11 -5.29 -26.44 23.58
CA GLU A 11 -4.80 -27.62 24.30
C GLU A 11 -4.86 -28.86 23.38
N PRO A 12 -3.73 -29.50 23.06
CA PRO A 12 -3.71 -30.51 22.02
C PRO A 12 -4.35 -31.81 22.53
N GLY A 13 -5.28 -32.35 21.74
CA GLY A 13 -5.88 -33.67 21.96
C GLY A 13 -4.92 -34.82 21.61
N PRO A 14 -5.31 -36.08 21.89
CA PRO A 14 -4.45 -37.25 21.63
C PRO A 14 -3.96 -37.36 20.19
N LEU A 15 -4.80 -37.02 19.21
CA LEU A 15 -4.43 -37.05 17.79
C LEU A 15 -3.38 -35.98 17.47
N SER A 16 -3.62 -34.72 17.84
CA SER A 16 -2.68 -33.62 17.59
C SER A 16 -1.32 -33.87 18.22
N ARG A 17 -1.29 -34.41 19.45
CA ARG A 17 -0.02 -34.81 20.11
C ARG A 17 0.70 -35.91 19.35
N THR A 18 -0.04 -36.89 18.83
CA THR A 18 0.54 -38.03 18.09
C THR A 18 1.10 -37.58 16.74
N LEU A 19 0.42 -36.66 16.06
CA LEU A 19 0.83 -36.13 14.76
C LEU A 19 1.81 -34.94 14.87
N ASN A 20 2.10 -34.47 16.08
CA ASN A 20 2.84 -33.24 16.34
C ASN A 20 2.24 -32.01 15.61
N GLU A 21 0.91 -31.95 15.60
CA GLU A 21 0.13 -30.84 15.04
C GLU A 21 -0.20 -29.84 16.15
N CYS A 22 -0.07 -28.56 15.84
CA CYS A 22 -0.41 -27.46 16.75
C CYS A 22 -1.54 -26.62 16.17
N SER A 23 -2.49 -26.23 17.01
CA SER A 23 -3.59 -25.33 16.62
C SER A 23 -3.72 -24.17 17.59
N TYR A 24 -4.36 -23.10 17.13
CA TYR A 24 -4.65 -21.91 17.91
C TYR A 24 -6.15 -21.72 18.01
N SER A 25 -6.64 -21.57 19.24
CA SER A 25 -8.01 -21.08 19.50
C SER A 25 -8.17 -19.61 19.12
N LEU A 26 -7.07 -18.86 19.14
CA LEU A 26 -6.95 -17.53 18.56
C LEU A 26 -5.58 -17.42 17.89
N PRO A 27 -5.48 -17.34 16.55
CA PRO A 27 -4.19 -17.26 15.87
C PRO A 27 -3.39 -16.01 16.27
N PRO A 28 -2.05 -16.08 16.36
CA PRO A 28 -1.21 -14.90 16.48
C PRO A 28 -1.34 -14.02 15.24
N LEU A 29 -1.04 -12.72 15.39
CA LEU A 29 -1.13 -11.73 14.32
C LEU A 29 0.26 -11.24 13.90
N PRO A 30 1.10 -12.10 13.28
CA PRO A 30 2.46 -11.73 12.92
C PRO A 30 2.52 -10.63 11.85
N ASN A 31 1.44 -10.41 11.09
CA ASN A 31 1.36 -9.36 10.07
C ASN A 31 0.82 -8.04 10.61
N LEU A 32 0.45 -7.93 11.89
CA LEU A 32 -0.19 -6.73 12.44
C LEU A 32 0.72 -5.48 12.38
N PHE A 33 2.03 -5.66 12.27
CA PHE A 33 2.96 -4.54 12.05
C PHE A 33 2.86 -3.97 10.61
N PHE A 34 2.28 -4.71 9.67
CA PHE A 34 1.87 -4.20 8.36
C PHE A 34 0.46 -3.60 8.44
N THR A 35 0.36 -2.45 9.10
CA THR A 35 -0.93 -1.77 9.34
C THR A 35 -1.63 -1.32 8.05
N ARG A 36 -0.90 -1.26 6.92
CA ARG A 36 -1.40 -0.83 5.61
C ARG A 36 -2.63 -1.58 5.14
N ASP A 37 -2.62 -2.91 5.28
CA ASP A 37 -3.61 -3.74 4.59
C ASP A 37 -4.99 -3.66 5.26
N SER A 38 -4.97 -3.61 6.60
CA SER A 38 -6.15 -3.74 7.45
C SER A 38 -6.97 -2.45 7.59
N ALA A 39 -6.37 -1.28 7.34
CA ALA A 39 -7.09 -0.01 7.36
C ALA A 39 -6.44 1.07 6.51
N MET A 40 -7.27 1.89 5.88
CA MET A 40 -6.85 2.91 4.91
C MET A 40 -7.66 4.18 5.11
N ALA A 41 -7.01 5.34 5.21
CA ALA A 41 -7.69 6.63 5.18
C ALA A 41 -7.97 7.03 3.71
N ILE A 42 -9.20 7.46 3.42
CA ILE A 42 -9.58 7.99 2.12
C ILE A 42 -10.40 9.27 2.35
N ASN A 43 -9.89 10.40 1.85
CA ASN A 43 -10.37 11.74 2.21
C ASN A 43 -10.42 11.90 3.75
N HIS A 44 -11.62 12.06 4.33
CA HIS A 44 -11.84 12.18 5.77
C HIS A 44 -12.47 10.93 6.41
N ASN A 45 -12.64 9.85 5.64
CA ASN A 45 -13.21 8.59 6.12
C ASN A 45 -12.12 7.52 6.28
N MET A 46 -12.45 6.50 7.07
CA MET A 46 -11.63 5.29 7.16
C MET A 46 -12.30 4.15 6.40
N MET A 47 -11.47 3.29 5.83
CA MET A 47 -11.84 2.01 5.30
C MET A 47 -11.18 0.92 6.14
N ILE A 48 -11.94 -0.11 6.48
CA ILE A 48 -11.43 -1.35 7.09
C ILE A 48 -11.33 -2.39 5.98
N GLY A 49 -10.14 -2.99 5.84
CA GLY A 49 -9.88 -4.01 4.82
C GLY A 49 -10.81 -5.22 4.96
N SER A 50 -11.05 -5.91 3.84
CA SER A 50 -11.71 -7.21 3.77
C SER A 50 -10.67 -8.22 3.28
N MET A 51 -9.96 -8.85 4.21
CA MET A 51 -8.74 -9.59 3.91
C MET A 51 -9.05 -10.91 3.20
N ARG A 52 -8.21 -11.28 2.23
CA ARG A 52 -8.41 -12.52 1.44
C ARG A 52 -8.31 -13.78 2.29
N PHE A 53 -7.42 -13.77 3.27
CA PHE A 53 -7.22 -14.90 4.18
C PHE A 53 -7.81 -14.60 5.55
N HIS A 54 -8.76 -15.44 5.95
CA HIS A 54 -9.54 -15.27 7.18
C HIS A 54 -8.68 -15.20 8.46
N ALA A 55 -7.47 -15.76 8.45
CA ALA A 55 -6.53 -15.64 9.57
C ALA A 55 -6.22 -14.18 9.95
N ARG A 56 -6.36 -13.24 9.01
CA ARG A 56 -6.12 -11.80 9.23
C ARG A 56 -7.38 -11.03 9.65
N TRP A 57 -8.53 -11.69 9.77
CA TRP A 57 -9.80 -11.03 10.15
C TRP A 57 -9.73 -10.34 11.52
N THR A 58 -8.95 -10.89 12.46
CA THR A 58 -8.72 -10.26 13.77
C THR A 58 -8.01 -8.90 13.65
N GLU A 59 -7.13 -8.72 12.66
CA GLU A 59 -6.45 -7.44 12.39
C GLU A 59 -7.50 -6.36 12.03
N GLU A 60 -8.46 -6.70 11.16
CA GLU A 60 -9.56 -5.81 10.76
C GLU A 60 -10.41 -5.38 11.96
N LEU A 61 -10.75 -6.32 12.86
CA LEU A 61 -11.52 -6.04 14.06
C LEU A 61 -10.80 -5.09 15.02
N ILE A 62 -9.48 -5.27 15.18
CA ILE A 62 -8.65 -4.39 16.00
C ILE A 62 -8.65 -2.98 15.41
N MET A 63 -8.38 -2.85 14.11
CA MET A 63 -8.33 -1.54 13.45
C MET A 63 -9.70 -0.84 13.48
N LYS A 64 -10.79 -1.57 13.25
CA LYS A 64 -12.14 -1.04 13.38
C LYS A 64 -12.38 -0.49 14.79
N ALA A 65 -12.10 -1.28 15.83
CA ALA A 65 -12.31 -0.85 17.20
C ALA A 65 -11.53 0.44 17.53
N LEU A 66 -10.30 0.57 17.01
CA LEU A 66 -9.48 1.77 17.14
C LEU A 66 -10.13 2.99 16.47
N PHE A 67 -10.51 2.87 15.19
CA PHE A 67 -11.08 3.99 14.43
C PHE A 67 -12.52 4.34 14.80
N THR A 68 -13.28 3.44 15.42
CA THR A 68 -14.63 3.75 15.91
C THR A 68 -14.64 4.35 17.32
N SER A 69 -13.62 4.05 18.15
CA SER A 69 -13.72 4.25 19.59
C SER A 69 -12.61 5.12 20.18
N HIS A 70 -11.44 5.21 19.54
CA HIS A 70 -10.29 5.87 20.13
C HIS A 70 -10.34 7.40 19.91
N PRO A 71 -10.35 8.24 20.97
CA PRO A 71 -10.57 9.69 20.84
C PRO A 71 -9.53 10.44 20.01
N LYS A 72 -8.31 9.90 19.85
CA LYS A 72 -7.25 10.50 19.01
C LYS A 72 -7.30 10.09 17.54
N LEU A 73 -8.16 9.14 17.17
CA LEU A 73 -8.29 8.62 15.81
C LEU A 73 -9.62 9.07 15.19
N GLN A 74 -10.00 10.32 15.46
CA GLN A 74 -11.24 10.90 14.93
C GLN A 74 -11.21 10.91 13.40
N ASN A 75 -12.34 10.53 12.82
CA ASN A 75 -12.59 10.46 11.39
C ASN A 75 -14.08 10.70 11.14
N LYS A 76 -14.49 10.91 9.89
CA LYS A 76 -15.90 11.14 9.50
C LYS A 76 -16.76 9.86 9.60
N GLY A 77 -16.12 8.70 9.70
CA GLY A 77 -16.77 7.40 9.83
C GLY A 77 -16.04 6.30 9.05
N ILE A 78 -16.51 5.06 9.25
CA ILE A 78 -16.07 3.91 8.45
C ILE A 78 -16.90 3.89 7.15
N LEU A 79 -16.27 4.16 6.01
CA LEU A 79 -16.91 4.16 4.69
C LEU A 79 -17.21 2.74 4.20
N TYR A 80 -16.25 1.84 4.38
CA TYR A 80 -16.37 0.42 4.05
C TYR A 80 -15.82 -0.41 5.21
N ASP A 81 -16.61 -1.37 5.67
CA ASP A 81 -16.31 -2.22 6.83
C ASP A 81 -16.12 -3.67 6.41
N GLY A 82 -14.89 -4.02 6.00
CA GLY A 82 -14.56 -5.39 5.61
C GLY A 82 -14.69 -6.41 6.74
N SER A 83 -14.61 -5.99 8.01
CA SER A 83 -14.79 -6.89 9.15
C SER A 83 -16.19 -7.50 9.25
N ALA A 84 -17.18 -6.83 8.65
CA ALA A 84 -18.56 -7.29 8.54
C ALA A 84 -18.86 -8.03 7.21
N GLU A 85 -17.92 -8.02 6.26
CA GLU A 85 -18.07 -8.72 5.00
C GLU A 85 -17.98 -10.25 5.21
N ARG A 86 -18.83 -10.98 4.50
CA ARG A 86 -18.95 -12.45 4.61
C ARG A 86 -18.95 -13.14 3.26
N ARG A 87 -19.04 -12.38 2.16
CA ARG A 87 -18.99 -12.91 0.80
C ARG A 87 -17.54 -13.22 0.44
N LEU A 88 -17.29 -14.49 0.08
CA LEU A 88 -15.94 -15.02 -0.19
C LEU A 88 -15.12 -14.26 -1.26
N ASN A 89 -15.80 -13.61 -2.21
CA ASN A 89 -15.18 -12.89 -3.32
C ASN A 89 -15.37 -11.38 -3.23
N HIS A 90 -15.57 -10.84 -2.02
CA HIS A 90 -15.56 -9.39 -1.76
C HIS A 90 -14.36 -9.07 -0.86
N THR A 91 -13.17 -9.02 -1.46
CA THR A 91 -11.92 -8.79 -0.74
C THR A 91 -11.29 -7.49 -1.21
N LEU A 92 -10.69 -6.74 -0.29
CA LEU A 92 -10.05 -5.45 -0.50
C LEU A 92 -8.96 -5.30 0.56
N GLU A 93 -7.70 -5.18 0.12
CA GLU A 93 -6.57 -4.99 1.03
C GLU A 93 -5.87 -3.66 0.73
N GLY A 94 -5.45 -2.95 1.77
CA GLY A 94 -4.95 -1.57 1.65
C GLY A 94 -3.67 -1.37 0.86
N GLY A 95 -2.85 -2.41 0.65
CA GLY A 95 -1.71 -2.34 -0.26
C GLY A 95 -2.10 -2.02 -1.71
N ASP A 96 -3.34 -2.35 -2.11
CA ASP A 96 -3.86 -2.02 -3.44
C ASP A 96 -4.44 -0.61 -3.53
N VAL A 97 -4.70 0.08 -2.42
CA VAL A 97 -5.48 1.34 -2.41
C VAL A 97 -4.57 2.56 -2.26
N HIS A 98 -4.49 3.38 -3.31
CA HIS A 98 -3.60 4.54 -3.39
C HIS A 98 -4.39 5.83 -3.66
N PRO A 99 -4.81 6.57 -2.62
CA PRO A 99 -5.34 7.92 -2.79
C PRO A 99 -4.22 8.86 -3.26
N LEU A 100 -4.30 9.36 -4.51
CA LEU A 100 -3.26 10.22 -5.12
C LEU A 100 -3.57 11.71 -4.96
N ARG A 101 -4.86 12.04 -5.06
CA ARG A 101 -5.43 13.37 -4.83
C ARG A 101 -6.85 13.20 -4.29
N GLU A 102 -7.42 14.26 -3.74
CA GLU A 102 -8.76 14.24 -3.15
C GLU A 102 -9.83 13.63 -4.07
N ASP A 103 -9.69 13.82 -5.38
CA ASP A 103 -10.59 13.38 -6.45
C ASP A 103 -10.09 12.17 -7.27
N VAL A 104 -8.87 11.68 -7.04
CA VAL A 104 -8.22 10.61 -7.84
C VAL A 104 -7.70 9.49 -6.96
N LEU A 105 -8.22 8.29 -7.17
CA LEU A 105 -7.77 7.07 -6.51
C LEU A 105 -7.21 6.08 -7.54
N LEU A 106 -6.02 5.55 -7.26
CA LEU A 106 -5.42 4.45 -8.01
C LEU A 106 -5.63 3.16 -7.19
N ILE A 107 -6.04 2.07 -7.85
CA ILE A 107 -6.31 0.80 -7.19
C ILE A 107 -5.77 -0.40 -7.97
N GLY A 108 -5.20 -1.38 -7.28
CA GLY A 108 -4.83 -2.67 -7.86
C GLY A 108 -6.02 -3.64 -7.90
N PHE A 109 -6.30 -4.22 -9.06
CA PHE A 109 -7.08 -5.46 -9.16
C PHE A 109 -6.12 -6.64 -9.06
N SER A 110 -6.12 -7.32 -7.91
CA SER A 110 -5.11 -8.32 -7.53
C SER A 110 -5.73 -9.63 -7.01
N GLU A 111 -4.90 -10.57 -6.58
CA GLU A 111 -5.38 -11.76 -5.84
C GLU A 111 -5.98 -11.41 -4.47
N ARG A 112 -5.72 -10.20 -3.97
CA ARG A 112 -6.14 -9.70 -2.66
C ARG A 112 -7.34 -8.77 -2.74
N SER A 113 -7.46 -8.01 -3.83
CA SER A 113 -8.56 -7.09 -4.06
C SER A 113 -9.39 -7.53 -5.27
N SER A 114 -10.63 -7.99 -5.02
CA SER A 114 -11.48 -8.61 -6.03
C SER A 114 -12.29 -7.59 -6.84
N PRO A 115 -12.79 -7.94 -8.06
CA PRO A 115 -13.59 -7.02 -8.87
C PRO A 115 -14.85 -6.55 -8.13
N ALA A 116 -15.57 -7.48 -7.48
CA ALA A 116 -16.78 -7.15 -6.74
C ALA A 116 -16.50 -6.26 -5.50
N GLY A 117 -15.32 -6.42 -4.88
CA GLY A 117 -14.84 -5.51 -3.84
C GLY A 117 -14.61 -4.11 -4.40
N ILE A 118 -13.86 -4.02 -5.50
CA ILE A 118 -13.53 -2.75 -6.16
C ILE A 118 -14.79 -2.02 -6.63
N ASP A 119 -15.75 -2.71 -7.25
CA ASP A 119 -17.03 -2.12 -7.68
C ASP A 119 -17.83 -1.55 -6.50
N SER A 120 -17.87 -2.29 -5.39
CA SER A 120 -18.55 -1.87 -4.17
C SER A 120 -17.88 -0.62 -3.57
N LEU A 121 -16.54 -0.60 -3.52
CA LEU A 121 -15.78 0.54 -3.04
C LEU A 121 -15.96 1.75 -3.94
N ALA A 122 -15.88 1.59 -5.26
CA ALA A 122 -16.05 2.66 -6.24
C ALA A 122 -17.42 3.34 -6.09
N THR A 123 -18.48 2.55 -5.90
CA THR A 123 -19.83 3.07 -5.65
C THR A 123 -19.87 3.95 -4.40
N LEU A 124 -19.32 3.46 -3.28
CA LEU A 124 -19.27 4.21 -2.02
C LEU A 124 -18.44 5.49 -2.14
N LEU A 125 -17.28 5.42 -2.80
CA LEU A 125 -16.41 6.57 -3.04
C LEU A 125 -17.13 7.64 -3.87
N PHE A 126 -17.68 7.26 -5.01
CA PHE A 126 -18.39 8.20 -5.88
C PHE A 126 -19.61 8.82 -5.22
N GLU A 127 -20.31 8.11 -4.33
CA GLU A 127 -21.50 8.65 -3.67
C GLU A 127 -21.19 9.52 -2.44
N GLN A 128 -20.12 9.20 -1.70
CA GLN A 128 -19.94 9.69 -0.33
C GLN A 128 -18.64 10.47 -0.11
N THR A 129 -17.76 10.54 -1.11
CA THR A 129 -16.49 11.29 -1.04
C THR A 129 -16.30 12.18 -2.28
N GLU A 130 -15.19 12.92 -2.29
CA GLU A 130 -14.80 13.80 -3.39
C GLU A 130 -14.15 13.04 -4.56
N VAL A 131 -13.95 11.72 -4.43
CA VAL A 131 -13.38 10.90 -5.50
C VAL A 131 -14.29 10.95 -6.73
N THR A 132 -13.70 11.29 -7.87
CA THR A 132 -14.40 11.33 -9.17
C THR A 132 -13.71 10.46 -10.22
N ASN A 133 -12.46 10.07 -9.98
CA ASN A 133 -11.66 9.25 -10.88
C ASN A 133 -11.09 8.03 -10.14
N LEU A 134 -11.36 6.85 -10.67
CA LEU A 134 -10.74 5.60 -10.24
C LEU A 134 -9.89 5.05 -11.39
N ILE A 135 -8.60 4.86 -11.16
CA ILE A 135 -7.70 4.19 -12.11
C ILE A 135 -7.42 2.79 -11.55
N VAL A 136 -7.71 1.75 -12.33
CA VAL A 136 -7.48 0.36 -11.95
C VAL A 136 -6.26 -0.17 -12.69
N VAL A 137 -5.29 -0.72 -11.95
CA VAL A 137 -4.16 -1.47 -12.49
C VAL A 137 -4.50 -2.96 -12.40
N VAL A 138 -4.54 -3.65 -13.53
CA VAL A 138 -4.77 -5.10 -13.56
C VAL A 138 -3.47 -5.80 -13.18
N MET A 139 -3.36 -6.22 -11.92
CA MET A 139 -2.13 -6.75 -11.33
C MET A 139 -1.77 -8.14 -11.92
N PRO A 140 -0.47 -8.47 -11.98
CA PRO A 140 -0.03 -9.80 -12.38
C PRO A 140 -0.36 -10.84 -11.29
N GLN A 141 -0.39 -12.11 -11.67
CA GLN A 141 -0.49 -13.23 -10.73
C GLN A 141 0.92 -13.67 -10.31
N GLU A 142 1.56 -12.88 -9.46
CA GLU A 142 2.94 -13.10 -9.03
C GLU A 142 3.10 -12.88 -7.52
N ALA A 143 3.81 -13.78 -6.84
CA ALA A 143 4.03 -13.70 -5.39
C ALA A 143 4.85 -12.46 -4.96
N THR A 144 5.59 -11.85 -5.88
CA THR A 144 6.41 -10.64 -5.66
C THR A 144 5.64 -9.33 -5.80
N ALA A 145 4.38 -9.41 -6.24
CA ALA A 145 3.53 -8.27 -6.53
C ALA A 145 2.08 -8.57 -6.10
N ILE A 146 1.92 -8.96 -4.83
CA ILE A 146 0.60 -9.29 -4.26
C ILE A 146 -0.34 -8.09 -4.14
N HIS A 147 0.23 -6.88 -4.13
CA HIS A 147 -0.47 -5.60 -4.04
C HIS A 147 0.19 -4.54 -4.94
N LEU A 148 -0.55 -3.49 -5.29
CA LEU A 148 -0.06 -2.39 -6.11
C LEU A 148 1.12 -1.63 -5.48
N ASP A 149 1.11 -1.41 -4.17
CA ASP A 149 2.19 -0.69 -3.46
C ASP A 149 3.56 -1.39 -3.54
N MET A 150 3.57 -2.67 -3.90
CA MET A 150 4.80 -3.42 -4.11
C MET A 150 5.49 -3.03 -5.41
N ILE A 151 4.77 -2.53 -6.42
CA ILE A 151 5.31 -2.23 -7.76
C ILE A 151 5.13 -0.77 -8.18
N PHE A 152 4.40 0.03 -7.42
CA PHE A 152 4.16 1.46 -7.65
C PHE A 152 4.12 2.22 -6.32
N THR A 153 4.73 3.39 -6.26
CA THR A 153 4.50 4.35 -5.17
C THR A 153 4.67 5.79 -5.64
N HIS A 154 3.75 6.68 -5.25
CA HIS A 154 3.85 8.12 -5.47
C HIS A 154 4.77 8.78 -4.43
N VAL A 155 5.88 9.40 -4.87
CA VAL A 155 6.98 9.84 -3.99
C VAL A 155 7.18 11.36 -3.95
N ASP A 156 6.76 12.05 -5.01
CA ASP A 156 6.69 13.52 -5.08
C ASP A 156 5.55 13.92 -6.03
N ARG A 157 5.14 15.19 -6.04
CA ARG A 157 4.01 15.68 -6.86
C ARG A 157 4.06 15.11 -8.29
N GLU A 158 5.21 15.18 -8.94
CA GLU A 158 5.44 14.73 -10.31
C GLU A 158 6.24 13.43 -10.45
N LEU A 159 6.55 12.73 -9.36
CA LEU A 159 7.43 11.54 -9.40
C LEU A 159 6.78 10.33 -8.74
N CYS A 160 6.89 9.18 -9.40
CA CYS A 160 6.54 7.89 -8.84
C CYS A 160 7.70 6.90 -9.00
N VAL A 161 7.85 5.97 -8.06
CA VAL A 161 8.74 4.81 -8.23
C VAL A 161 7.92 3.66 -8.77
N ILE A 162 8.43 2.99 -9.79
CA ILE A 162 7.77 1.85 -10.41
C ILE A 162 8.71 0.67 -10.58
N TYR A 163 8.15 -0.54 -10.62
CA TYR A 163 8.83 -1.71 -11.16
C TYR A 163 8.71 -1.71 -12.69
N PRO A 164 9.80 -1.42 -13.43
CA PRO A 164 9.70 -1.06 -14.84
C PRO A 164 8.98 -2.07 -15.75
N PRO A 165 9.21 -3.39 -15.60
CA PRO A 165 8.57 -4.40 -16.46
C PRO A 165 7.04 -4.36 -16.52
N HIS A 166 6.38 -3.87 -15.47
CA HIS A 166 4.92 -3.82 -15.40
C HIS A 166 4.30 -2.49 -15.85
N PHE A 167 5.11 -1.47 -16.12
CA PHE A 167 4.59 -0.16 -16.55
C PHE A 167 5.21 0.36 -17.85
N ILE A 168 6.34 -0.21 -18.29
CA ILE A 168 7.06 0.22 -19.49
C ILE A 168 7.31 -0.98 -20.41
N GLY A 169 7.03 -0.79 -21.70
CA GLY A 169 7.32 -1.76 -22.74
C GLY A 169 6.17 -2.75 -23.01
N PRO A 170 6.47 -3.92 -23.61
CA PRO A 170 5.45 -4.84 -24.12
C PRO A 170 4.73 -5.65 -23.04
N TYR A 171 5.31 -5.76 -21.84
CA TYR A 171 4.74 -6.50 -20.70
C TYR A 171 4.04 -5.59 -19.68
N ARG A 172 3.76 -4.33 -20.06
CA ARG A 172 3.03 -3.41 -19.20
C ARG A 172 1.64 -3.95 -18.89
N LEU A 173 1.18 -3.68 -17.68
CA LEU A 173 -0.12 -4.12 -17.19
C LEU A 173 -1.25 -3.33 -17.86
N PRO A 174 -2.42 -3.95 -18.09
CA PRO A 174 -3.62 -3.24 -18.51
C PRO A 174 -4.05 -2.20 -17.46
N ILE A 175 -4.48 -1.04 -17.95
CA ILE A 175 -4.95 0.08 -17.12
C ILE A 175 -6.37 0.40 -17.52
N LEU A 176 -7.26 0.49 -16.55
CA LEU A 176 -8.65 0.89 -16.73
C LEU A 176 -8.89 2.22 -16.00
N HIS A 177 -9.73 3.07 -16.55
CA HIS A 177 -10.16 4.32 -15.91
C HIS A 177 -11.68 4.34 -15.82
N TRP A 178 -12.19 4.65 -14.63
CA TRP A 178 -13.59 4.82 -14.34
C TRP A 178 -13.83 6.23 -13.79
N GLN A 179 -14.59 7.02 -14.54
CA GLN A 179 -15.01 8.33 -14.10
C GLN A 179 -16.43 8.27 -13.50
N LYS A 180 -16.66 9.01 -12.41
CA LYS A 180 -17.97 9.13 -11.76
C LYS A 180 -19.04 9.55 -12.77
N GLY A 181 -20.15 8.81 -12.77
CA GLY A 181 -21.26 8.99 -13.70
C GLY A 181 -21.18 8.13 -14.96
N GLU A 182 -20.05 7.46 -15.22
CA GLU A 182 -19.93 6.49 -16.31
C GLU A 182 -20.40 5.10 -15.89
N THR A 183 -20.99 4.37 -16.83
CA THR A 183 -21.52 3.01 -16.62
C THR A 183 -20.50 1.90 -16.89
N HIS A 184 -19.37 2.23 -17.52
CA HIS A 184 -18.32 1.28 -17.89
C HIS A 184 -16.95 1.92 -17.74
N MET A 185 -15.93 1.12 -17.44
CA MET A 185 -14.54 1.57 -17.44
C MET A 185 -13.97 1.59 -18.86
N ARG A 186 -12.99 2.47 -19.09
CA ARG A 186 -12.28 2.59 -20.37
C ARG A 186 -10.85 2.10 -20.22
N GLU A 187 -10.38 1.30 -21.17
CA GLU A 187 -8.97 0.93 -21.24
C GLU A 187 -8.11 2.14 -21.64
N GLN A 188 -6.98 2.29 -20.96
CA GLN A 188 -6.01 3.37 -21.17
C GLN A 188 -4.72 2.82 -21.77
N PRO A 189 -4.02 3.58 -22.63
CA PRO A 189 -2.79 3.10 -23.28
C PRO A 189 -1.70 2.63 -22.31
N ASP A 190 -1.56 3.36 -21.20
CA ASP A 190 -0.64 3.12 -20.09
C ASP A 190 -1.05 3.96 -18.87
N LEU A 191 -0.38 3.71 -17.73
CA LEU A 191 -0.69 4.38 -16.46
C LEU A 191 -0.46 5.89 -16.55
N PHE A 192 0.62 6.32 -17.19
CA PHE A 192 1.02 7.73 -17.27
C PHE A 192 0.03 8.55 -18.10
N THR A 193 -0.55 7.94 -19.14
CA THR A 193 -1.63 8.52 -19.94
C THR A 193 -2.90 8.71 -19.09
N ALA A 194 -3.29 7.70 -18.31
CA ALA A 194 -4.45 7.78 -17.41
C ALA A 194 -4.26 8.86 -16.33
N LEU A 195 -3.08 8.88 -15.69
CA LEU A 195 -2.71 9.88 -14.68
C LEU A 195 -2.73 11.30 -15.26
N LYS A 196 -2.17 11.50 -16.46
CA LYS A 196 -2.19 12.79 -17.17
C LYS A 196 -3.61 13.25 -17.50
N GLN A 197 -4.51 12.37 -17.90
CA GLN A 197 -5.92 12.70 -18.14
C GLN A 197 -6.63 13.16 -16.86
N CYS A 198 -6.21 12.66 -15.70
CA CYS A 198 -6.68 13.11 -14.39
C CYS A 198 -5.95 14.37 -13.89
N GLY A 199 -5.09 15.00 -14.69
CA GLY A 199 -4.32 16.18 -14.30
C GLY A 199 -3.19 15.88 -13.30
N LEU A 200 -2.64 14.67 -13.32
CA LEU A 200 -1.52 14.22 -12.48
C LEU A 200 -0.38 13.67 -13.36
N PRO A 201 0.25 14.48 -14.24
CA PRO A 201 1.40 13.98 -14.99
C PRO A 201 2.53 13.59 -14.03
N MET A 202 3.04 12.36 -14.16
CA MET A 202 4.13 11.83 -13.34
C MET A 202 5.23 11.24 -14.23
N GLU A 203 6.47 11.38 -13.79
CA GLU A 203 7.63 10.72 -14.38
C GLU A 203 8.08 9.53 -13.52
N PRO A 204 8.40 8.37 -14.14
CA PRO A 204 8.81 7.18 -13.41
C PRO A 204 10.29 7.21 -13.02
N ILE A 205 10.56 6.90 -11.76
CA ILE A 205 11.85 6.45 -11.24
C ILE A 205 11.86 4.91 -11.29
N LEU A 206 12.88 4.34 -11.92
CA LEU A 206 12.94 2.91 -12.22
C LEU A 206 13.56 2.11 -11.06
N CYS A 207 12.75 1.31 -10.36
CA CYS A 207 13.26 0.36 -9.36
C CYS A 207 14.29 -0.58 -9.98
N GLY A 208 15.48 -0.64 -9.39
CA GLY A 208 16.63 -1.42 -9.87
C GLY A 208 17.30 -0.89 -11.16
N GLY A 209 16.95 0.31 -11.62
CA GLY A 209 17.56 0.97 -12.77
C GLY A 209 17.32 0.24 -14.10
N GLY A 210 18.30 0.27 -15.01
CA GLY A 210 18.15 -0.27 -16.38
C GLY A 210 18.42 -1.76 -16.56
N ARG A 211 18.79 -2.51 -15.51
CA ARG A 211 19.22 -3.92 -15.61
C ARG A 211 18.18 -4.86 -15.02
N ARG A 212 17.57 -5.72 -15.85
CA ARG A 212 16.48 -6.62 -15.43
C ARG A 212 16.76 -7.43 -14.16
N ILE A 213 17.91 -8.10 -14.08
CA ILE A 213 18.31 -8.86 -12.87
C ILE A 213 18.31 -8.01 -11.58
N VAL A 214 18.65 -6.73 -11.70
CA VAL A 214 18.71 -5.81 -10.56
C VAL A 214 17.29 -5.32 -10.22
N GLN A 215 16.47 -5.05 -11.24
CA GLN A 215 15.04 -4.75 -11.08
C GLN A 215 14.34 -5.88 -10.30
N ASP A 216 14.50 -7.14 -10.72
CA ASP A 216 13.88 -8.30 -10.07
C ASP A 216 14.36 -8.44 -8.61
N ARG A 217 15.67 -8.26 -8.37
CA ARG A 217 16.26 -8.39 -7.04
C ARG A 217 15.78 -7.32 -6.07
N GLU A 218 15.77 -6.06 -6.49
CA GLU A 218 15.35 -4.97 -5.62
C GLU A 218 13.82 -4.94 -5.47
N GLN A 219 13.06 -5.32 -6.50
CA GLN A 219 11.62 -5.55 -6.40
C GLN A 219 11.29 -6.59 -5.32
N TRP A 220 11.98 -7.74 -5.33
CA TRP A 220 11.82 -8.77 -4.28
C TRP A 220 12.10 -8.23 -2.87
N ALA A 221 12.98 -7.23 -2.75
CA ALA A 221 13.35 -6.56 -1.51
C ALA A 221 12.49 -5.33 -1.21
N SER A 222 11.26 -5.27 -1.75
CA SER A 222 10.31 -4.16 -1.60
C SER A 222 10.85 -2.83 -2.13
N GLY A 223 11.59 -2.88 -3.25
CA GLY A 223 12.29 -1.75 -3.86
C GLY A 223 11.40 -0.61 -4.34
N CYS A 224 10.11 -0.85 -4.60
CA CYS A 224 9.16 0.22 -4.94
C CYS A 224 8.34 0.72 -3.74
N ASN A 225 8.44 0.10 -2.56
CA ASN A 225 7.50 0.31 -1.46
C ASN A 225 7.98 1.44 -0.52
N PHE A 226 7.81 2.69 -0.93
CA PHE A 226 8.25 3.86 -0.17
C PHE A 226 7.12 4.45 0.70
N THR A 227 7.46 5.07 1.81
CA THR A 227 6.52 5.95 2.51
C THR A 227 6.91 7.40 2.27
N ALA A 228 6.07 8.14 1.53
CA ALA A 228 6.20 9.59 1.45
C ALA A 228 5.76 10.25 2.77
N ILE A 229 6.62 11.03 3.41
CA ILE A 229 6.30 11.82 4.60
C ILE A 229 5.68 13.15 4.17
N ARG A 230 6.28 13.79 3.17
CA ARG A 230 5.79 14.97 2.44
C ARG A 230 6.25 14.86 0.98
N PRO A 231 5.75 15.69 0.04
CA PRO A 231 6.25 15.69 -1.33
C PRO A 231 7.78 15.78 -1.37
N GLY A 232 8.41 14.79 -2.02
CA GLY A 232 9.86 14.72 -2.18
C GLY A 232 10.64 14.21 -0.98
N VAL A 233 10.00 13.88 0.15
CA VAL A 233 10.66 13.26 1.31
C VAL A 233 10.05 11.91 1.59
N VAL A 234 10.86 10.87 1.42
CA VAL A 234 10.41 9.47 1.51
C VAL A 234 11.26 8.66 2.47
N THR A 235 10.73 7.52 2.91
CA THR A 235 11.52 6.49 3.60
C THR A 235 11.69 5.24 2.74
N SER A 236 12.83 4.57 2.88
CA SER A 236 13.16 3.34 2.14
C SER A 236 14.09 2.43 2.93
N TYR A 237 14.22 1.17 2.53
CA TYR A 237 15.31 0.33 3.03
C TYR A 237 16.64 0.69 2.34
N ALA A 238 17.72 0.76 3.13
CA ALA A 238 19.05 1.10 2.64
C ALA A 238 19.61 0.09 1.61
N ARG A 239 19.11 -1.16 1.63
CA ARG A 239 19.56 -2.26 0.76
C ARG A 239 19.22 -2.10 -0.72
N ASN A 240 18.29 -1.21 -1.08
CA ASN A 240 17.81 -1.02 -2.46
C ASN A 240 18.72 -0.03 -3.22
N GLU A 241 20.02 -0.32 -3.23
CA GLU A 241 21.07 0.62 -3.65
C GLU A 241 20.86 1.20 -5.06
N THR A 242 20.44 0.38 -6.02
CA THR A 242 20.32 0.84 -7.41
C THR A 242 19.10 1.74 -7.56
N THR A 243 17.99 1.39 -6.92
CA THR A 243 16.81 2.23 -6.86
C THR A 243 17.13 3.57 -6.19
N LEU A 244 17.85 3.56 -5.07
CA LEU A 244 18.29 4.79 -4.39
C LEU A 244 19.19 5.66 -5.28
N ARG A 245 20.08 5.06 -6.09
CA ARG A 245 20.86 5.79 -7.11
C ARG A 245 19.98 6.39 -8.21
N GLU A 246 18.88 5.74 -8.60
CA GLU A 246 17.92 6.35 -9.54
C GLU A 246 17.16 7.52 -8.90
N LEU A 247 16.82 7.46 -7.60
CA LEU A 247 16.27 8.60 -6.85
C LEU A 247 17.29 9.76 -6.76
N GLU A 248 18.57 9.46 -6.53
CA GLU A 248 19.62 10.49 -6.46
C GLU A 248 19.73 11.29 -7.77
N LYS A 249 19.62 10.61 -8.92
CA LYS A 249 19.60 11.26 -10.24
C LYS A 249 18.41 12.21 -10.44
N THR A 250 17.32 12.04 -9.70
CA THR A 250 16.13 12.92 -9.75
C THR A 250 16.13 13.99 -8.65
N GLY A 251 17.25 14.13 -7.93
CA GLY A 251 17.51 15.21 -6.99
C GLY A 251 17.27 14.85 -5.52
N PHE A 252 17.01 13.59 -5.17
CA PHE A 252 16.88 13.17 -3.77
C PHE A 252 18.24 13.08 -3.09
N LYS A 253 18.41 13.76 -1.95
CA LYS A 253 19.55 13.54 -1.04
C LYS A 253 19.32 12.25 -0.25
N MET A 254 20.31 11.35 -0.23
CA MET A 254 20.26 10.16 0.63
C MET A 254 20.66 10.54 2.05
N LEU A 255 19.81 10.20 3.02
CA LEU A 255 20.07 10.37 4.45
C LEU A 255 19.90 9.03 5.15
N SER A 256 20.75 8.69 6.11
CA SER A 256 20.42 7.57 7.01
C SER A 256 19.41 8.05 8.05
N ALA A 257 18.58 7.15 8.56
CA ALA A 257 17.67 7.46 9.66
C ALA A 257 18.43 7.91 10.93
N SER A 258 19.66 7.41 11.13
CA SER A 258 20.49 7.83 12.27
C SER A 258 20.95 9.29 12.13
N ASP A 259 21.40 9.68 10.92
CA ASP A 259 21.83 11.06 10.66
C ASP A 259 20.64 12.02 10.79
N PHE A 260 19.49 11.67 10.22
CA PHE A 260 18.25 12.46 10.31
C PHE A 260 17.78 12.68 11.75
N LEU A 261 17.87 11.66 12.62
CA LEU A 261 17.44 11.76 14.02
C LEU A 261 18.44 12.48 14.93
N SER A 262 19.67 12.73 14.47
CA SER A 262 20.74 13.32 15.27
C SER A 262 20.78 14.86 15.24
N ASP A 263 19.74 15.51 14.71
CA ASP A 263 19.66 16.97 14.46
C ASP A 263 20.79 17.54 13.57
N ALA A 264 21.56 16.67 12.90
CA ALA A 264 22.64 17.08 12.00
C ALA A 264 22.13 17.58 10.63
N ASP A 265 20.90 17.20 10.25
CA ASP A 265 20.31 17.48 8.94
C ASP A 265 18.83 17.86 9.05
N GLU A 266 18.52 19.16 9.18
CA GLU A 266 17.19 19.65 8.84
C GLU A 266 17.00 19.53 7.32
N ILE A 267 15.92 18.88 6.86
CA ILE A 267 15.62 18.76 5.42
C ILE A 267 14.83 19.99 5.00
N PRO A 268 15.43 20.95 4.27
CA PRO A 268 14.74 22.17 3.86
C PRO A 268 13.47 21.85 3.08
N SER A 269 12.46 22.71 3.19
CA SER A 269 11.14 22.50 2.58
C SER A 269 11.17 22.23 1.07
N HIS A 270 12.13 22.83 0.37
CA HIS A 270 12.32 22.69 -1.08
C HIS A 270 13.22 21.52 -1.49
N GLN A 271 13.86 20.84 -0.54
CA GLN A 271 14.78 19.74 -0.82
C GLN A 271 14.04 18.40 -0.83
N ARG A 272 14.41 17.54 -1.79
CA ARG A 272 14.05 16.13 -1.83
C ARG A 272 15.04 15.30 -1.01
N ALA A 273 14.54 14.30 -0.28
CA ALA A 273 15.37 13.41 0.49
C ALA A 273 14.78 12.00 0.60
N ALA A 274 15.63 10.98 0.59
CA ALA A 274 15.25 9.62 0.96
C ALA A 274 15.93 9.25 2.27
N ILE A 275 15.14 9.05 3.31
CA ILE A 275 15.58 8.62 4.64
C ILE A 275 15.62 7.09 4.62
N THR A 276 16.81 6.54 4.73
CA THR A 276 17.07 5.11 4.59
C THR A 276 17.34 4.47 5.93
N PHE A 277 16.86 3.25 6.13
CA PHE A 277 17.10 2.48 7.35
C PHE A 277 17.30 1.00 7.05
N GLU A 278 17.87 0.28 8.02
CA GLU A 278 18.12 -1.15 7.92
C GLU A 278 16.81 -1.95 8.07
N GLY A 279 16.53 -2.81 7.10
CA GLY A 279 15.31 -3.62 7.04
C GLY A 279 15.54 -5.13 7.10
N GLY A 280 16.72 -5.58 7.52
CA GLY A 280 17.16 -6.98 7.37
C GLY A 280 16.21 -8.04 7.95
N GLU A 281 15.58 -7.74 9.09
CA GLU A 281 14.54 -8.62 9.69
C GLU A 281 13.13 -8.29 9.19
N LEU A 282 12.80 -7.00 9.03
CA LEU A 282 11.47 -6.54 8.63
C LEU A 282 11.08 -7.03 7.22
N VAL A 283 12.04 -7.02 6.30
CA VAL A 283 11.86 -7.50 4.91
C VAL A 283 11.51 -9.00 4.83
N ARG A 284 11.78 -9.78 5.89
CA ARG A 284 11.39 -11.21 5.93
C ARG A 284 9.87 -11.38 5.95
N GLY A 285 9.14 -10.35 6.39
CA GLY A 285 7.69 -10.29 6.28
C GLY A 285 7.18 -9.98 4.87
N GLY A 286 8.08 -9.69 3.90
CA GLY A 286 7.73 -9.45 2.50
C GLY A 286 7.24 -8.03 2.18
N GLY A 287 7.39 -7.08 3.10
CA GLY A 287 6.89 -5.70 2.95
C GLY A 287 7.94 -4.63 3.21
N GLY A 288 7.68 -3.44 2.67
CA GLY A 288 8.52 -2.25 2.85
C GLY A 288 7.96 -1.25 3.88
N PRO A 289 8.59 -0.07 3.98
CA PRO A 289 8.12 1.02 4.83
C PRO A 289 6.64 1.40 4.60
N HIS A 290 6.12 1.33 3.38
CA HIS A 290 4.72 1.69 3.09
C HIS A 290 3.75 0.71 3.74
N CYS A 291 4.05 -0.59 3.66
CA CYS A 291 3.28 -1.66 4.27
C CYS A 291 3.19 -1.48 5.80
N MET A 292 4.25 -0.97 6.42
CA MET A 292 4.34 -0.74 7.88
C MET A 292 3.68 0.56 8.36
N THR A 293 2.97 1.27 7.50
CA THR A 293 2.33 2.55 7.85
C THR A 293 0.86 2.57 7.48
N CYS A 294 0.07 3.28 8.29
CA CYS A 294 -1.32 3.62 8.01
C CYS A 294 -1.47 5.13 8.24
N PRO A 295 -1.26 5.98 7.21
CA PRO A 295 -1.45 7.42 7.34
C PRO A 295 -2.90 7.73 7.68
N ILE A 296 -3.11 8.42 8.80
CA ILE A 296 -4.45 8.78 9.29
C ILE A 296 -4.84 10.17 8.81
N THR A 297 -3.89 11.11 8.85
CA THR A 297 -4.06 12.49 8.38
C THR A 297 -2.87 12.88 7.53
N ARG A 298 -3.16 13.56 6.41
CA ARG A 298 -2.19 14.19 5.53
C ARG A 298 -2.78 15.52 5.08
N ASP A 299 -1.97 16.56 5.06
CA ASP A 299 -2.34 17.81 4.41
C ASP A 299 -2.45 17.58 2.90
N ASP A 300 -3.29 18.36 2.22
CA ASP A 300 -3.39 18.29 0.76
C ASP A 300 -2.06 18.73 0.13
N PRO A 301 -1.30 17.80 -0.48
CA PRO A 301 -0.04 18.15 -1.09
C PRO A 301 -0.22 18.94 -2.39
N TRP A 302 -1.44 19.31 -2.80
CA TRP A 302 -1.73 20.11 -3.98
C TRP A 302 -2.21 21.53 -3.65
N SER A 303 -2.52 21.78 -2.37
CA SER A 303 -2.85 23.10 -1.83
C SER A 303 -1.66 24.06 -1.77
#